data_AF-A0A1J3EZX2-F1
#
_entry.id   AF-A0A1J3EZX2-F1
#
_cell.length_a   1.000
_cell.length_b   1.000
_cell.length_c   1.000
_cell.angle_alpha   90.00
_cell.angle_beta   90.00
_cell.angle_gamma   90.00
#
_symmetry.space_group_name_H-M   'P 1'
#
loop_
_entity.id
_entity.type
_entity.pdbx_description
1 polymer ?
#
loop_
_entity_poly.entity_id
_entity_poly.type
_entity_poly.pdbx_seq_one_letter_code
_entity_poly.pdbx_strand_id
1 'polypeptide(L)'
;KDEKGVMPAAFVSFKTRWGAAVCAQTQQTKNPTEWLTEWAPEAREVYWQNLAMPYVSLTVRRFVMHVAFFFLTFFFIIPIAFVQSLASIEGIQKSAP
;
A
#
# COMPACT_ATOMS: atom_id res chain seq x y z
N LYS A 1 -6.32 -2.09 33.20
CA LYS A 1 -5.56 -1.98 31.94
C LYS A 1 -6.52 -2.45 30.85
N ASP A 2 -7.04 -1.53 30.04
CA ASP A 2 -8.15 -1.85 29.12
C ASP A 2 -7.67 -2.78 28.00
N GLU A 3 -8.17 -4.01 27.99
CA GLU A 3 -7.82 -5.05 27.00
C GLU A 3 -8.19 -4.65 25.55
N LYS A 4 -9.12 -3.70 25.39
CA LYS A 4 -9.64 -3.24 24.10
C LYS A 4 -8.63 -2.51 23.22
N GLY A 5 -7.51 -2.05 23.80
CA GLY A 5 -6.44 -1.37 23.05
C GLY A 5 -5.37 -2.31 22.49
N VAL A 6 -5.43 -3.61 22.79
CA VAL A 6 -4.43 -4.58 22.34
C VAL A 6 -4.81 -5.08 20.94
N MET A 7 -3.91 -4.89 20.00
CA MET A 7 -4.08 -5.31 18.61
C MET A 7 -3.61 -6.77 18.46
N PRO A 8 -4.24 -7.59 17.60
CA PRO A 8 -3.82 -8.96 17.35
C PRO A 8 -2.58 -9.01 16.43
N ALA A 9 -1.51 -8.33 16.83
CA ALA A 9 -0.23 -8.26 16.15
C ALA A 9 0.90 -8.19 17.18
N ALA A 10 2.05 -8.81 16.89
CA ALA A 10 3.18 -8.83 17.81
C ALA A 10 4.51 -8.90 17.06
N PHE A 11 5.57 -8.39 17.70
CA PHE A 11 6.95 -8.61 17.28
C PHE A 11 7.49 -9.85 17.99
N VAL A 12 8.01 -10.81 17.22
CA VAL A 12 8.58 -12.05 17.74
C VAL A 12 10.09 -12.02 17.52
N SER A 13 10.87 -12.32 18.56
CA SER A 13 12.34 -12.36 18.49
C SER A 13 12.85 -13.78 18.69
N PHE A 14 13.91 -14.12 17.95
CA PHE A 14 14.54 -15.44 17.97
C PHE A 14 15.98 -15.34 18.45
N LYS A 15 16.49 -16.40 19.09
CA LYS A 15 17.90 -16.49 19.51
C LYS A 15 18.87 -16.52 18.32
N THR A 16 18.43 -17.04 17.18
CA THR A 16 19.24 -17.15 15.97
C THR A 16 18.56 -16.45 14.80
N ARG A 17 19.38 -15.83 13.93
CA ARG A 17 18.90 -15.19 12.69
C ARG A 17 18.27 -16.21 11.75
N TRP A 18 18.83 -17.42 11.71
CA TRP A 18 18.29 -18.52 10.91
C TRP A 18 16.86 -18.90 11.37
N GLY A 19 16.60 -18.97 12.67
CA GLY A 19 15.26 -19.26 13.19
C GLY A 19 14.23 -18.19 12.81
N ALA A 20 14.63 -16.91 12.87
CA ALA A 20 13.78 -15.82 12.38
C ALA A 20 13.50 -15.92 10.89
N ALA A 21 14.52 -16.29 10.09
CA ALA A 21 14.39 -16.46 8.65
C ALA A 21 13.42 -17.58 8.26
N VAL A 22 13.52 -18.73 8.93
CA VAL A 22 12.63 -19.86 8.71
C VAL A 22 11.20 -19.48 9.09
N CYS A 23 11.00 -18.81 10.24
CA CYS A 23 9.67 -18.36 10.66
C CYS A 23 9.02 -17.44 9.62
N ALA A 24 9.74 -16.41 9.18
CA ALA A 24 9.23 -15.41 8.23
C ALA A 24 8.93 -15.96 6.82
N GLN A 25 9.47 -17.12 6.46
CA GLN A 25 9.31 -17.72 5.12
C GLN A 25 8.33 -18.90 5.09
N THR A 26 7.87 -19.38 6.25
CA THR A 26 7.04 -20.59 6.34
C THR A 26 5.62 -20.28 6.77
N GLN A 27 4.67 -21.01 6.17
CA GLN A 27 3.27 -20.94 6.56
C GLN A 27 3.09 -21.61 7.93
N GLN A 28 2.66 -20.85 8.94
CA GLN A 28 2.56 -21.35 10.33
C GLN A 28 1.29 -22.17 10.58
N THR A 29 0.19 -21.88 9.89
CA THR A 29 -1.11 -22.54 10.09
C THR A 29 -1.79 -22.91 8.76
N LYS A 30 -2.78 -23.80 8.80
CA LYS A 30 -3.54 -24.21 7.61
C LYS A 30 -4.29 -23.05 6.94
N ASN A 31 -4.74 -22.08 7.74
CA ASN A 31 -5.41 -20.89 7.21
C ASN A 31 -4.36 -19.85 6.77
N PRO A 32 -4.27 -19.49 5.47
CA PRO A 32 -3.29 -18.52 4.99
C PRO A 32 -3.54 -17.07 5.45
N THR A 33 -4.69 -16.80 6.07
CA THR A 33 -5.06 -15.46 6.57
C THR A 33 -4.83 -15.27 8.06
N GLU A 34 -4.33 -16.30 8.75
CA GLU A 34 -3.99 -16.28 10.16
C GLU A 34 -2.48 -16.50 10.34
N TRP A 35 -1.90 -15.91 11.39
CA TRP A 35 -0.47 -16.04 11.69
C TRP A 35 0.45 -15.69 10.50
N LEU A 36 0.13 -14.60 9.80
CA LEU A 36 1.02 -14.08 8.76
C LEU A 36 2.29 -13.54 9.42
N THR A 37 3.43 -14.05 8.95
CA THR A 37 4.75 -13.65 9.42
C THR A 37 5.47 -12.89 8.33
N GLU A 38 5.94 -11.70 8.67
CA GLU A 38 6.74 -10.87 7.77
C GLU A 38 8.03 -10.45 8.46
N TRP A 39 9.02 -10.07 7.67
CA TRP A 39 10.26 -9.50 8.18
C TRP A 39 9.96 -8.15 8.83
N ALA A 40 10.18 -8.06 10.14
CA ALA A 40 10.00 -6.81 10.85
C ALA A 40 11.00 -5.76 10.32
N PRO A 41 10.53 -4.56 9.94
CA PRO A 41 11.40 -3.47 9.54
C PRO A 41 12.16 -2.91 10.75
N GLU A 42 13.13 -2.02 10.49
CA GLU A 42 13.83 -1.35 11.58
C GLU A 42 12.85 -0.52 12.43
N ALA A 43 13.07 -0.43 13.75
CA ALA A 43 12.12 0.21 14.67
C ALA A 43 11.73 1.65 14.29
N ARG A 44 12.64 2.39 13.63
CA ARG A 44 12.40 3.76 13.11
C ARG A 44 11.58 3.80 11.82
N GLU A 45 11.56 2.72 11.05
CA GLU A 45 10.84 2.58 9.79
C GLU A 45 9.42 2.05 9.99
N VAL A 46 9.09 1.60 11.21
CA VAL A 46 7.74 1.16 11.58
C VAL A 46 6.80 2.36 11.63
N TYR A 47 5.81 2.38 10.75
CA TYR A 47 4.72 3.35 10.83
C TYR A 47 3.60 2.85 11.78
N TRP A 48 3.75 3.18 13.06
CA TRP A 48 2.94 2.68 14.16
C TRP A 48 1.42 2.86 14.00
N GLN A 49 0.99 3.97 13.38
CA GLN A 49 -0.44 4.25 13.19
C GLN A 49 -1.13 3.25 12.25
N ASN A 50 -0.38 2.60 11.35
CA ASN A 50 -0.93 1.62 10.42
C ASN A 50 -1.05 0.21 11.03
N LEU A 51 -0.38 -0.09 12.14
CA LEU A 51 -0.43 -1.42 12.77
C LEU A 51 -1.81 -1.73 13.39
N ALA A 52 -2.63 -0.70 13.66
CA ALA A 52 -3.97 -0.87 14.22
C ALA A 52 -5.02 -1.32 13.21
N MET A 53 -4.65 -1.43 11.94
CA MET A 53 -5.60 -1.80 10.90
C MET A 53 -5.83 -3.32 10.88
N PRO A 54 -7.09 -3.79 10.95
CA PRO A 54 -7.37 -5.20 10.80
C PRO A 54 -7.08 -5.66 9.36
N TYR A 55 -6.46 -6.84 9.21
CA TYR A 55 -6.00 -7.38 7.93
C TYR A 55 -7.10 -7.41 6.85
N VAL A 56 -8.32 -7.79 7.23
CA VAL A 56 -9.48 -7.82 6.32
C VAL A 56 -9.82 -6.45 5.70
N SER A 57 -9.53 -5.35 6.40
CA SER A 57 -9.80 -4.00 5.90
C SER A 57 -8.76 -3.53 4.88
N LEU A 58 -7.59 -4.17 4.81
CA LEU A 58 -6.52 -3.81 3.88
C LEU A 58 -6.95 -4.02 2.43
N THR A 59 -7.65 -5.12 2.13
CA THR A 59 -8.14 -5.42 0.78
C THR A 59 -9.13 -4.36 0.30
N VAL A 60 -10.07 -3.96 1.16
CA VAL A 60 -11.07 -2.93 0.84
C VAL A 60 -10.39 -1.58 0.59
N ARG A 61 -9.48 -1.18 1.48
CA ARG A 61 -8.72 0.08 1.31
C ARG A 61 -7.88 0.07 0.04
N ARG A 62 -7.22 -1.05 -0.27
CA ARG A 62 -6.47 -1.23 -1.50
C ARG A 62 -7.38 -1.05 -2.72
N PHE A 63 -8.55 -1.67 -2.71
CA PHE A 63 -9.53 -1.51 -3.80
C PHE A 63 -9.98 -0.05 -3.97
N VAL A 64 -10.35 0.63 -2.89
CA VAL A 64 -10.73 2.05 -2.91
C VAL A 64 -9.60 2.92 -3.47
N MET A 65 -8.35 2.67 -3.10
CA MET A 65 -7.20 3.41 -3.63
C MET A 65 -6.99 3.18 -5.14
N HIS A 66 -7.25 1.97 -5.65
CA HIS A 66 -7.17 1.72 -7.10
C HIS A 66 -8.24 2.51 -7.86
N VAL A 67 -9.46 2.54 -7.34
CA VAL A 67 -10.55 3.34 -7.93
C VAL A 67 -10.23 4.83 -7.89
N ALA A 68 -9.75 5.35 -6.76
CA ALA A 68 -9.34 6.75 -6.63
C ALA A 68 -8.18 7.10 -7.59
N PHE A 69 -7.20 6.21 -7.73
CA PHE A 69 -6.08 6.39 -8.64
C PHE A 69 -6.53 6.43 -10.12
N PHE A 70 -7.49 5.59 -10.51
CA PHE A 70 -8.08 5.62 -11.85
C PHE A 70 -8.73 6.97 -12.16
N PHE A 71 -9.50 7.53 -11.23
CA PHE A 71 -10.08 8.86 -11.41
C PHE A 71 -9.01 9.95 -11.47
N LEU A 72 -7.98 9.86 -10.62
CA LEU A 72 -6.86 10.79 -10.64
C LEU A 72 -6.20 10.82 -12.02
N THR A 73 -5.87 9.66 -12.60
CA THR A 73 -5.24 9.60 -13.94
C THR A 73 -6.18 10.12 -15.02
N PHE A 74 -7.47 9.77 -14.97
CA PHE A 74 -8.47 10.25 -15.92
C PHE A 74 -8.60 11.78 -15.91
N PHE A 75 -8.74 12.40 -14.73
CA PHE A 75 -8.83 13.86 -14.61
C PHE A 75 -7.53 14.55 -15.01
N PHE A 76 -6.38 13.90 -14.80
CA PHE A 76 -5.08 14.46 -15.15
C PHE A 76 -4.82 14.49 -16.67
N ILE A 77 -5.64 13.80 -17.49
CA ILE A 77 -5.59 13.93 -18.97
C ILE A 77 -5.93 15.36 -19.40
N ILE A 78 -6.82 16.05 -18.69
CA ILE A 78 -7.28 17.42 -19.04
C ILE A 78 -6.13 18.44 -19.02
N PRO A 79 -5.37 18.62 -17.91
CA PRO A 79 -4.25 19.55 -17.89
C PRO A 79 -3.13 19.12 -18.86
N ILE A 80 -2.91 17.82 -19.08
CA ILE A 80 -1.95 17.35 -20.08
C ILE A 80 -2.37 17.85 -21.47
N ALA A 81 -3.61 17.61 -21.88
CA ALA A 81 -4.11 18.06 -23.17
C ALA A 81 -4.02 19.59 -23.34
N PHE A 82 -4.31 20.35 -22.27
CA PHE A 82 -4.16 21.81 -22.27
C PHE A 82 -2.70 22.23 -22.50
N VAL A 83 -1.75 21.68 -21.74
CA VAL A 83 -0.32 21.97 -21.92
C VAL A 83 0.16 21.58 -23.32
N GLN A 84 -0.27 20.42 -23.83
CA GLN A 84 0.08 19.96 -25.19
C GLN A 84 -0.49 20.88 -26.27
N SER A 85 -1.70 21.41 -26.10
CA SER A 85 -2.28 22.39 -27.04
C SER A 85 -1.49 23.70 -27.09
N LEU A 86 -0.99 24.19 -25.95
CA LEU A 86 -0.12 25.37 -25.89
C LEU A 86 1.26 25.12 -26.51
N ALA A 87 1.77 23.89 -26.43
CA ALA A 87 3.04 23.52 -27.06
C ALA A 87 2.94 23.32 -28.58
N SER A 88 1.73 23.04 -29.11
CA SER A 88 1.48 22.73 -30.53
C SER A 88 0.69 23.82 -31.27
N ILE A 89 0.87 25.09 -30.89
CA ILE A 89 0.13 26.23 -31.48
C ILE A 89 0.30 26.33 -33.01
N GLU A 90 1.49 26.04 -33.54
CA GLU A 90 1.76 26.05 -34.99
C GLU A 90 1.01 24.92 -35.75
N GLY A 91 0.74 23.78 -35.09
CA GLY A 91 -0.02 22.68 -35.68
C GLY A 91 -1.53 22.95 -35.70
N ILE A 92 -2.05 23.61 -34.66
CA ILE A 92 -3.47 23.97 -34.55
C ILE A 92 -3.84 25.07 -35.56
N GLN A 93 -2.99 26.09 -35.74
CA GLN A 93 -3.22 27.20 -36.68
C GLN A 93 -3.17 26.77 -38.17
N LYS A 94 -2.57 25.62 -38.48
CA LYS A 94 -2.50 25.06 -39.84
C LYS A 94 -3.69 24.14 -40.16
N SER A 95 -4.34 23.58 -39.14
CA SER A 95 -5.45 22.62 -39.30
C SER A 95 -6.83 23.20 -39.00
N ALA A 96 -6.90 24.32 -38.29
CA ALA A 96 -8.09 25.18 -38.20
C ALA A 96 -7.76 26.53 -38.85
N PRO A 97 -8.48 26.96 -39.93
CA PRO A 97 -8.27 28.27 -40.55
C PRO A 97 -8.63 29.43 -39.62
#